data_AF-I4VN36-F1
#
_entry.id   AF-I4VN36-F1
#
_cell.length_a   1.000
_cell.length_b   1.000
_cell.length_c   1.000
_cell.angle_alpha   90.00
_cell.angle_beta   90.00
_cell.angle_gamma   90.00
#
_symmetry.space_group_name_H-M   'P 1'
#
loop_
_entity.id
_entity.type
_entity.pdbx_description
1 polymer ?
#
loop_
_entity_poly.entity_id
_entity_poly.type
_entity_poly.pdbx_seq_one_letter_code
_entity_poly.pdbx_strand_id
1 'polypeptide(L)'
;FQADGADDGSEDALADGEHSVASGASSYAAGAESASYGYRSYAADDYSTAVGSGAGAMGVGSSAFGSGAVTNADFATAVGYNAVATGTNSAAFGVYAQATGPASLAMGGAAVDENGDPLVQDMDGNPVTVGATSAAVAGTAVGASSQASGFASSAFGVGAYASGDLSLALGAVANAVGDYAVAVGPQSVASGNGSVALGGVADLIPGAGFYISTGASGENATALGAGAQATDDYATSVGAITEAGYGATAVGYFAYAPGENASALGINSWAAGASSVAVGDSSTALGDGSVALGAYSWASRDGTVSVGDVDNGLTRQITSVAAGTEDTDAVNVAQLNDSVTGATRFFQADGADDGSEDALADGEHSV
;
A
#
# COMPACT_ATOMS: atom_id res chain seq x y z
N PHE A 1 3.55 20.88 53.30
CA PHE A 1 2.26 20.90 52.58
C PHE A 1 1.23 20.32 53.54
N GLN A 2 0.11 21.00 53.75
CA GLN A 2 -0.96 20.45 54.60
C GLN A 2 -1.58 19.28 53.83
N ALA A 3 -1.17 18.07 54.22
CA ALA A 3 -1.70 16.80 53.74
C ALA A 3 -2.72 16.27 54.78
N ASP A 4 -3.51 17.17 55.35
CA ASP A 4 -4.55 16.87 56.33
C ASP A 4 -5.90 16.81 55.62
N GLY A 5 -6.18 15.63 55.08
CA GLY A 5 -7.56 15.18 55.03
C GLY A 5 -8.06 14.86 56.45
N ALA A 6 -9.35 15.09 56.71
CA ALA A 6 -10.21 14.85 57.89
C ALA A 6 -9.67 14.80 59.36
N ASP A 7 -8.37 14.96 59.63
CA ASP A 7 -7.72 14.74 60.94
C ASP A 7 -7.99 13.34 61.56
N ASP A 8 -8.26 12.31 60.74
CA ASP A 8 -8.56 10.94 61.20
C ASP A 8 -7.52 9.87 60.79
N GLY A 9 -6.45 10.28 60.10
CA GLY A 9 -5.33 9.41 59.68
C GLY A 9 -5.62 8.52 58.48
N SER A 10 -6.77 8.67 57.79
CA SER A 10 -7.12 7.88 56.61
C SER A 10 -6.55 8.44 55.28
N GLU A 11 -5.95 9.64 55.32
CA GLU A 11 -5.61 10.45 54.15
C GLU A 11 -4.13 10.88 54.12
N ASP A 12 -3.26 10.23 54.90
CA ASP A 12 -1.84 10.58 55.00
C ASP A 12 -1.05 10.32 53.69
N ALA A 13 -0.04 11.14 53.44
CA ALA A 13 0.99 10.87 52.43
C ALA A 13 2.09 9.99 53.05
N LEU A 14 2.38 8.83 52.43
CA LEU A 14 3.36 7.86 52.93
C LEU A 14 4.60 7.82 52.02
N ALA A 15 5.77 8.09 52.59
CA ALA A 15 7.07 7.95 51.93
C ALA A 15 7.87 6.88 52.70
N ASP A 16 7.87 5.64 52.21
CA ASP A 16 8.50 4.47 52.87
C ASP A 16 9.90 4.17 52.32
N GLY A 17 10.11 4.43 51.02
CA GLY A 17 11.40 4.20 50.37
C GLY A 17 12.49 5.16 50.84
N GLU A 18 13.75 4.72 50.79
CA GLU A 18 14.92 5.56 51.11
C GLU A 18 14.96 6.79 50.17
N HIS A 19 15.12 8.00 50.71
CA HIS A 19 15.10 9.26 49.94
C HIS A 19 13.82 9.53 49.11
N SER A 20 12.71 8.85 49.41
CA SER A 20 11.45 9.02 48.68
C SER A 20 10.70 10.31 49.05
N VAL A 21 9.78 10.74 48.17
CA VAL A 21 8.92 11.91 48.37
C VAL A 21 7.46 11.53 48.12
N ALA A 22 6.58 11.76 49.09
CA ALA A 22 5.13 11.65 48.91
C ALA A 22 4.45 12.98 49.25
N SER A 23 3.54 13.46 48.39
CA SER A 23 2.84 14.72 48.56
C SER A 23 1.42 14.67 47.99
N GLY A 24 0.42 14.62 48.86
CA GLY A 24 -1.00 14.59 48.52
C GLY A 24 -1.74 13.54 49.33
N ALA A 25 -3.05 13.73 49.52
CA ALA A 25 -3.83 12.82 50.37
C ALA A 25 -3.80 11.38 49.83
N SER A 26 -3.50 10.41 50.70
CA SER A 26 -3.32 8.99 50.36
C SER A 26 -2.27 8.72 49.27
N SER A 27 -1.31 9.62 49.05
CA SER A 27 -0.18 9.35 48.14
C SER A 27 0.80 8.37 48.80
N TYR A 28 1.42 7.49 48.00
CA TYR A 28 2.36 6.49 48.52
C TYR A 28 3.60 6.35 47.62
N ALA A 29 4.77 6.65 48.16
CA ALA A 29 6.07 6.43 47.54
C ALA A 29 6.80 5.29 48.27
N ALA A 30 6.82 4.10 47.67
CA ALA A 30 7.32 2.87 48.28
C ALA A 30 8.77 2.53 47.90
N GLY A 31 9.18 2.84 46.66
CA GLY A 31 10.53 2.54 46.17
C GLY A 31 11.59 3.54 46.66
N ALA A 32 12.86 3.14 46.67
CA ALA A 32 13.97 4.04 46.95
C ALA A 32 14.08 5.13 45.86
N GLU A 33 14.37 6.37 46.27
CA GLU A 33 14.42 7.55 45.41
C GLU A 33 13.14 7.78 44.56
N SER A 34 12.01 7.21 44.99
CA SER A 34 10.72 7.37 44.30
C SER A 34 10.00 8.65 44.67
N ALA A 35 9.11 9.13 43.80
CA ALA A 35 8.36 10.36 44.02
C ALA A 35 6.88 10.24 43.62
N SER A 36 5.98 10.50 44.57
CA SER A 36 4.53 10.42 44.39
C SER A 36 3.86 11.76 44.72
N TYR A 37 3.12 12.33 43.77
CA TYR A 37 2.45 13.62 43.90
C TYR A 37 0.98 13.54 43.46
N GLY A 38 0.05 13.92 44.34
CA GLY A 38 -1.39 13.97 44.05
C GLY A 38 -2.21 12.94 44.83
N TYR A 39 -3.54 13.07 44.77
CA TYR A 39 -4.48 12.21 45.51
C TYR A 39 -4.39 10.76 45.08
N ARG A 40 -4.15 9.82 46.01
CA ARG A 40 -4.01 8.38 45.70
C ARG A 40 -2.99 8.06 44.60
N SER A 41 -1.96 8.90 44.45
CA SER A 41 -0.83 8.57 43.59
C SER A 41 0.02 7.46 44.22
N TYR A 42 0.63 6.60 43.41
CA TYR A 42 1.44 5.47 43.89
C TYR A 42 2.71 5.30 43.05
N ALA A 43 3.87 5.51 43.66
CA ALA A 43 5.19 5.21 43.08
C ALA A 43 5.75 3.96 43.77
N ALA A 44 5.67 2.81 43.13
CA ALA A 44 5.83 1.50 43.79
C ALA A 44 7.30 1.05 43.89
N ASP A 45 8.10 1.34 42.86
CA ASP A 45 9.43 0.75 42.67
C ASP A 45 10.53 1.82 42.66
N ASP A 46 11.79 1.40 42.71
CA ASP A 46 12.95 2.28 42.81
C ASP A 46 12.99 3.27 41.63
N TYR A 47 13.33 4.53 41.92
CA TYR A 47 13.41 5.62 40.96
C TYR A 47 12.08 5.95 40.23
N SER A 48 10.96 5.36 40.64
CA SER A 48 9.67 5.60 39.99
C SER A 48 9.07 6.96 40.34
N THR A 49 8.35 7.58 39.39
CA THR A 49 7.70 8.88 39.59
C THR A 49 6.23 8.82 39.18
N ALA A 50 5.31 9.13 40.10
CA ALA A 50 3.87 9.22 39.85
C ALA A 50 3.35 10.62 40.16
N VAL A 51 2.72 11.29 39.21
CA VAL A 51 2.17 12.65 39.35
C VAL A 51 0.75 12.70 38.81
N GLY A 52 -0.23 12.97 39.67
CA GLY A 52 -1.64 13.09 39.31
C GLY A 52 -2.55 12.29 40.23
N SER A 53 -3.85 12.58 40.19
CA SER A 53 -4.85 11.83 40.96
C SER A 53 -4.93 10.39 40.44
N GLY A 54 -4.66 9.39 41.30
CA GLY A 54 -4.68 7.98 40.93
C GLY A 54 -3.59 7.56 39.95
N ALA A 55 -2.54 8.37 39.75
CA ALA A 55 -1.39 7.99 38.92
C ALA A 55 -0.61 6.85 39.57
N GLY A 56 -0.20 5.83 38.81
CA GLY A 56 0.53 4.66 39.31
C GLY A 56 1.79 4.38 38.51
N ALA A 57 2.96 4.46 39.15
CA ALA A 57 4.24 4.09 38.56
C ALA A 57 4.76 2.80 39.21
N MET A 58 4.56 1.65 38.56
CA MET A 58 4.77 0.32 39.18
C MET A 58 6.08 -0.39 38.79
N GLY A 59 6.85 0.13 37.83
CA GLY A 59 8.14 -0.46 37.42
C GLY A 59 9.35 0.39 37.82
N VAL A 60 10.54 -0.21 37.83
CA VAL A 60 11.81 0.46 38.16
C VAL A 60 12.07 1.60 37.17
N GLY A 61 12.36 2.80 37.68
CA GLY A 61 12.62 3.99 36.86
C GLY A 61 11.45 4.43 35.97
N SER A 62 10.24 3.92 36.24
CA SER A 62 9.06 4.24 35.44
C SER A 62 8.44 5.58 35.84
N SER A 63 7.71 6.21 34.91
CA SER A 63 7.22 7.58 35.05
C SER A 63 5.77 7.70 34.61
N ALA A 64 4.85 8.02 35.52
CA ALA A 64 3.43 8.22 35.24
C ALA A 64 3.02 9.66 35.56
N PHE A 65 2.64 10.44 34.55
CA PHE A 65 2.24 11.85 34.67
C PHE A 65 0.83 12.07 34.10
N GLY A 66 -0.14 12.37 34.96
CA GLY A 66 -1.53 12.61 34.58
C GLY A 66 -2.50 11.87 35.51
N SER A 67 -3.74 12.37 35.62
CA SER A 67 -4.76 11.67 36.42
C SER A 67 -5.05 10.31 35.79
N GLY A 68 -4.92 9.24 36.58
CA GLY A 68 -5.09 7.86 36.14
C GLY A 68 -4.01 7.33 35.19
N ALA A 69 -2.90 8.05 34.98
CA ALA A 69 -1.78 7.54 34.19
C ALA A 69 -1.14 6.33 34.90
N VAL A 70 -0.84 5.25 34.17
CA VAL A 70 -0.29 4.00 34.74
C VAL A 70 0.90 3.51 33.94
N THR A 71 1.98 3.17 34.64
CA THR A 71 3.08 2.34 34.12
C THR A 71 3.17 1.03 34.90
N ASN A 72 3.37 -0.11 34.21
CA ASN A 72 3.48 -1.43 34.85
C ASN A 72 4.75 -2.21 34.46
N ALA A 73 5.74 -1.51 33.92
CA ALA A 73 6.99 -2.12 33.49
C ALA A 73 8.17 -1.16 33.68
N ASP A 74 9.35 -1.73 33.76
CA ASP A 74 10.59 -0.98 33.96
C ASP A 74 10.85 -0.01 32.81
N PHE A 75 11.34 1.17 33.18
CA PHE A 75 11.68 2.27 32.27
C PHE A 75 10.51 2.76 31.40
N ALA A 76 9.27 2.36 31.71
CA ALA A 76 8.10 2.80 30.98
C ALA A 76 7.71 4.24 31.35
N THR A 77 7.19 4.99 30.38
CA THR A 77 6.72 6.37 30.58
C THR A 77 5.28 6.50 30.09
N ALA A 78 4.38 6.99 30.95
CA ALA A 78 2.99 7.31 30.59
C ALA A 78 2.72 8.78 30.93
N VAL A 79 2.29 9.58 29.95
CA VAL A 79 1.99 11.01 30.11
C VAL A 79 0.63 11.32 29.50
N GLY A 80 -0.36 11.67 30.32
CA GLY A 80 -1.71 12.01 29.89
C GLY A 80 -2.79 11.45 30.81
N TYR A 81 -4.03 11.95 30.65
CA TYR A 81 -5.18 11.38 31.37
C TYR A 81 -5.41 9.93 30.93
N ASN A 82 -5.37 8.98 31.89
CA ASN A 82 -5.49 7.55 31.62
C ASN A 82 -4.52 7.01 30.54
N ALA A 83 -3.33 7.61 30.39
CA ALA A 83 -2.27 7.02 29.57
C ALA A 83 -1.76 5.73 30.23
N VAL A 84 -1.47 4.70 29.44
CA VAL A 84 -1.06 3.38 29.93
C VAL A 84 0.21 2.93 29.20
N ALA A 85 1.28 2.65 29.94
CA ALA A 85 2.52 2.10 29.40
C ALA A 85 2.93 0.83 30.17
N THR A 86 2.63 -0.34 29.61
CA THR A 86 2.83 -1.64 30.29
C THR A 86 3.92 -2.50 29.66
N GLY A 87 4.52 -2.07 28.55
CA GLY A 87 5.71 -2.71 27.99
C GLY A 87 7.00 -2.19 28.64
N THR A 88 8.00 -3.04 28.83
CA THR A 88 9.34 -2.59 29.25
C THR A 88 9.90 -1.60 28.26
N ASN A 89 10.45 -0.48 28.73
CA ASN A 89 10.99 0.60 27.88
C ASN A 89 9.95 1.18 26.89
N SER A 90 8.66 1.10 27.24
CA SER A 90 7.57 1.67 26.42
C SER A 90 7.27 3.13 26.77
N ALA A 91 6.64 3.85 25.85
CA ALA A 91 6.26 5.24 26.08
C ALA A 91 4.86 5.53 25.53
N ALA A 92 3.97 6.03 26.38
CA ALA A 92 2.61 6.46 26.03
C ALA A 92 2.45 7.97 26.31
N PHE A 93 2.09 8.75 25.30
CA PHE A 93 1.86 10.19 25.40
C PHE A 93 0.50 10.58 24.81
N GLY A 94 -0.40 11.10 25.63
CA GLY A 94 -1.74 11.54 25.22
C GLY A 94 -2.85 10.95 26.08
N VAL A 95 -4.05 11.50 25.93
CA VAL A 95 -5.24 11.05 26.66
C VAL A 95 -5.67 9.67 26.14
N TYR A 96 -5.70 8.65 27.01
CA TYR A 96 -5.95 7.25 26.64
C TYR A 96 -4.91 6.62 25.70
N ALA A 97 -3.70 7.17 25.58
CA ALA A 97 -2.63 6.53 24.81
C ALA A 97 -2.19 5.22 25.48
N GLN A 98 -1.92 4.17 24.70
CA GLN A 98 -1.64 2.81 25.19
C GLN A 98 -0.38 2.24 24.53
N ALA A 99 0.71 2.12 25.27
CA ALA A 99 1.95 1.47 24.84
C ALA A 99 2.14 0.16 25.62
N THR A 100 1.55 -0.93 25.12
CA THR A 100 1.51 -2.21 25.86
C THR A 100 2.58 -3.19 25.38
N GLY A 101 3.15 -2.99 24.20
CA GLY A 101 4.27 -3.78 23.69
C GLY A 101 5.61 -3.36 24.31
N PRO A 102 6.56 -4.29 24.55
CA PRO A 102 7.94 -3.93 24.90
C PRO A 102 8.58 -3.02 23.85
N ALA A 103 9.33 -2.01 24.29
CA ALA A 103 9.95 -0.99 23.45
C ALA A 103 8.98 -0.25 22.50
N SER A 104 7.68 -0.24 22.81
CA SER A 104 6.67 0.41 21.98
C SER A 104 6.52 1.90 22.27
N LEU A 105 6.04 2.64 21.27
CA LEU A 105 5.71 4.06 21.39
C LEU A 105 4.25 4.28 20.96
N ALA A 106 3.46 4.94 21.81
CA ALA A 106 2.11 5.39 21.49
C ALA A 106 1.99 6.89 21.77
N MET A 107 1.70 7.70 20.76
CA MET A 107 1.57 9.15 20.88
C MET A 107 0.31 9.66 20.20
N GLY A 108 -0.66 10.14 20.97
CA GLY A 108 -1.93 10.67 20.46
C GLY A 108 -3.11 10.27 21.32
N GLY A 109 -4.09 11.17 21.45
CA GLY A 109 -5.34 10.89 22.16
C GLY A 109 -6.36 10.13 21.32
N ALA A 110 -7.57 9.98 21.83
CA ALA A 110 -8.69 9.50 21.02
C ALA A 110 -9.04 10.52 19.93
N ALA A 111 -9.32 10.06 18.71
CA ALA A 111 -9.79 10.90 17.62
C ALA A 111 -11.29 11.14 17.79
N VAL A 112 -11.65 12.30 18.32
CA VAL A 112 -13.03 12.67 18.62
C VAL A 112 -13.40 14.03 18.03
N ASP A 113 -14.69 14.26 17.82
CA ASP A 113 -15.25 15.55 17.40
C ASP A 113 -15.37 16.55 18.57
N GLU A 114 -16.06 17.67 18.34
CA GLU A 114 -16.29 18.71 19.36
C GLU A 114 -17.17 18.25 20.54
N ASN A 115 -17.94 17.17 20.37
CA ASN A 115 -18.84 16.60 21.38
C ASN A 115 -18.21 15.40 22.10
N GLY A 116 -17.06 14.91 21.63
CA GLY A 116 -16.39 13.72 22.15
C GLY A 116 -16.78 12.43 21.44
N ASP A 117 -17.51 12.50 20.33
CA ASP A 117 -17.90 11.33 19.54
C ASP A 117 -16.73 10.87 18.65
N PRO A 118 -16.46 9.56 18.51
CA PRO A 118 -15.32 9.07 17.74
C PRO A 118 -15.40 9.41 16.24
N LEU A 119 -14.27 9.83 15.67
CA LEU A 119 -14.13 10.18 14.25
C LEU A 119 -13.66 9.01 13.37
N VAL A 120 -13.19 7.93 13.98
CA VAL A 120 -12.64 6.78 13.29
C VAL A 120 -13.32 5.50 13.77
N GLN A 121 -13.36 4.51 12.90
CA GLN A 121 -13.92 3.19 13.16
C GLN A 121 -12.85 2.12 12.90
N ASP A 122 -12.99 0.96 13.52
CA ASP A 122 -12.22 -0.22 13.17
C ASP A 122 -12.75 -0.86 11.87
N MET A 123 -12.13 -1.98 11.46
CA MET A 123 -12.51 -2.70 10.24
C MET A 123 -13.91 -3.33 10.29
N ASP A 124 -14.45 -3.53 11.50
CA ASP A 124 -15.79 -4.07 11.72
C ASP A 124 -16.85 -2.95 11.79
N GLY A 125 -16.43 -1.68 11.66
CA GLY A 125 -17.29 -0.50 11.74
C GLY A 125 -17.59 -0.04 13.17
N ASN A 126 -16.89 -0.57 14.19
CA ASN A 126 -17.06 -0.10 15.56
C ASN A 126 -16.25 1.18 15.79
N PRO A 127 -16.78 2.17 16.55
CA PRO A 127 -16.04 3.37 16.88
C PRO A 127 -14.76 3.08 17.69
N VAL A 128 -13.62 3.68 17.32
CA VAL A 128 -12.38 3.59 18.12
C VAL A 128 -12.36 4.73 19.14
N THR A 129 -12.54 4.37 20.41
CA THR A 129 -12.62 5.32 21.54
C THR A 129 -11.30 5.47 22.30
N VAL A 130 -10.32 4.63 22.01
CA VAL A 130 -8.99 4.66 22.63
C VAL A 130 -8.06 5.62 21.89
N GLY A 131 -7.00 6.06 22.59
CA GLY A 131 -5.95 6.85 21.98
C GLY A 131 -5.04 6.04 21.06
N ALA A 132 -3.90 6.63 20.69
CA ALA A 132 -2.85 5.91 19.98
C ALA A 132 -2.52 4.63 20.75
N THR A 133 -2.46 3.50 20.04
CA THR A 133 -2.25 2.17 20.63
C THR A 133 -1.11 1.47 19.92
N SER A 134 -0.06 1.13 20.66
CA SER A 134 1.01 0.26 20.18
C SER A 134 1.09 -0.98 21.04
N ALA A 135 0.63 -2.11 20.49
CA ALA A 135 0.40 -3.34 21.23
C ALA A 135 1.50 -4.39 21.06
N ALA A 136 2.27 -4.31 19.97
CA ALA A 136 3.31 -5.25 19.64
C ALA A 136 4.71 -4.75 20.04
N VAL A 137 5.66 -5.70 20.11
CA VAL A 137 7.07 -5.40 20.40
C VAL A 137 7.61 -4.42 19.36
N ALA A 138 8.29 -3.38 19.83
CA ALA A 138 8.89 -2.33 19.01
C ALA A 138 7.92 -1.60 18.06
N GLY A 139 6.62 -1.67 18.32
CA GLY A 139 5.62 -0.94 17.54
C GLY A 139 5.69 0.57 17.77
N THR A 140 5.31 1.36 16.78
CA THR A 140 5.21 2.83 16.89
C THR A 140 3.86 3.30 16.36
N ALA A 141 3.03 3.88 17.21
CA ALA A 141 1.75 4.50 16.85
C ALA A 141 1.79 5.99 17.17
N VAL A 142 1.69 6.85 16.16
CA VAL A 142 1.73 8.32 16.30
C VAL A 142 0.57 8.94 15.55
N GLY A 143 -0.37 9.54 16.27
CA GLY A 143 -1.60 10.12 15.74
C GLY A 143 -2.81 9.71 16.56
N ALA A 144 -3.85 10.53 16.55
CA ALA A 144 -5.06 10.23 17.33
C ALA A 144 -5.68 8.90 16.87
N SER A 145 -5.92 7.99 17.81
CA SER A 145 -6.42 6.63 17.54
C SER A 145 -5.62 5.82 16.49
N SER A 146 -4.34 6.15 16.28
CA SER A 146 -3.43 5.32 15.47
C SER A 146 -3.16 3.97 16.15
N GLN A 147 -2.92 2.92 15.38
CA GLN A 147 -2.78 1.55 15.87
C GLN A 147 -1.61 0.83 15.20
N ALA A 148 -0.63 0.41 16.00
CA ALA A 148 0.49 -0.44 15.59
C ALA A 148 0.41 -1.77 16.34
N SER A 149 -0.15 -2.80 15.71
CA SER A 149 -0.44 -4.11 16.30
C SER A 149 0.43 -5.26 15.79
N GLY A 150 1.19 -5.05 14.70
CA GLY A 150 2.18 -6.02 14.20
C GLY A 150 3.56 -5.83 14.82
N PHE A 151 4.38 -6.89 14.87
CA PHE A 151 5.75 -6.83 15.37
C PHE A 151 6.56 -5.77 14.62
N ALA A 152 7.17 -4.83 15.36
CA ALA A 152 7.93 -3.72 14.80
C ALA A 152 7.18 -2.89 13.73
N SER A 153 5.85 -2.86 13.78
CA SER A 153 5.03 -2.09 12.85
C SER A 153 5.00 -0.61 13.20
N SER A 154 4.71 0.23 12.21
CA SER A 154 4.70 1.68 12.34
C SER A 154 3.43 2.29 11.76
N ALA A 155 2.66 2.99 12.58
CA ALA A 155 1.44 3.69 12.21
C ALA A 155 1.58 5.20 12.50
N PHE A 156 1.51 6.04 11.47
CA PHE A 156 1.64 7.49 11.55
C PHE A 156 0.43 8.18 10.91
N GLY A 157 -0.40 8.86 11.68
CA GLY A 157 -1.60 9.57 11.22
C GLY A 157 -2.84 9.24 12.05
N VAL A 158 -3.87 10.09 11.97
CA VAL A 158 -5.13 9.85 12.67
C VAL A 158 -5.79 8.57 12.14
N GLY A 159 -6.05 7.60 13.01
CA GLY A 159 -6.63 6.32 12.62
C GLY A 159 -5.75 5.45 11.71
N ALA A 160 -4.47 5.75 11.54
CA ALA A 160 -3.56 4.87 10.79
C ALA A 160 -3.48 3.49 11.45
N TYR A 161 -3.48 2.42 10.68
CA TYR A 161 -3.56 1.04 11.16
C TYR A 161 -2.48 0.17 10.50
N ALA A 162 -1.50 -0.28 11.30
CA ALA A 162 -0.40 -1.14 10.88
C ALA A 162 -0.42 -2.45 11.67
N SER A 163 -1.08 -3.48 11.12
CA SER A 163 -1.23 -4.79 11.78
C SER A 163 -0.29 -5.88 11.28
N GLY A 164 0.24 -5.73 10.07
CA GLY A 164 1.25 -6.67 9.57
C GLY A 164 2.58 -6.51 10.31
N ASP A 165 3.34 -7.58 10.42
CA ASP A 165 4.68 -7.53 10.99
C ASP A 165 5.60 -6.69 10.08
N LEU A 166 6.43 -5.83 10.67
CA LEU A 166 7.34 -4.92 9.96
C LEU A 166 6.62 -4.02 8.93
N SER A 167 5.32 -3.80 9.10
CA SER A 167 4.52 -2.97 8.20
C SER A 167 4.60 -1.47 8.53
N LEU A 168 4.29 -0.64 7.54
CA LEU A 168 4.24 0.82 7.65
C LEU A 168 2.90 1.35 7.13
N ALA A 169 2.12 1.99 7.99
CA ALA A 169 0.96 2.80 7.63
C ALA A 169 1.27 4.29 7.89
N LEU A 170 1.31 5.11 6.85
CA LEU A 170 1.59 6.56 6.94
C LEU A 170 0.48 7.36 6.25
N GLY A 171 -0.42 7.96 7.00
CA GLY A 171 -1.54 8.76 6.50
C GLY A 171 -2.79 8.60 7.36
N ALA A 172 -3.74 9.52 7.23
CA ALA A 172 -5.02 9.38 7.93
C ALA A 172 -5.76 8.14 7.41
N VAL A 173 -6.09 7.21 8.32
CA VAL A 173 -6.79 5.96 7.99
C VAL A 173 -6.04 5.12 6.93
N ALA A 174 -4.71 5.24 6.84
CA ALA A 174 -3.90 4.32 6.03
C ALA A 174 -3.89 2.93 6.69
N ASN A 175 -4.00 1.86 5.91
CA ASN A 175 -4.11 0.48 6.39
C ASN A 175 -3.01 -0.39 5.79
N ALA A 176 -2.01 -0.76 6.61
CA ALA A 176 -0.98 -1.73 6.27
C ALA A 176 -1.24 -3.03 7.03
N VAL A 177 -1.90 -3.97 6.37
CA VAL A 177 -2.43 -5.20 6.99
C VAL A 177 -1.53 -6.40 6.75
N GLY A 178 -0.94 -6.50 5.55
CA GLY A 178 -0.01 -7.58 5.23
C GLY A 178 1.34 -7.40 5.92
N ASP A 179 2.02 -8.51 6.19
CA ASP A 179 3.41 -8.47 6.68
C ASP A 179 4.30 -7.74 5.65
N TYR A 180 5.27 -6.98 6.13
CA TYR A 180 6.14 -6.12 5.32
C TYR A 180 5.41 -5.08 4.45
N ALA A 181 4.10 -4.91 4.60
CA ALA A 181 3.31 -4.04 3.74
C ALA A 181 3.57 -2.56 4.03
N VAL A 182 3.46 -1.74 2.98
CA VAL A 182 3.67 -0.29 3.05
C VAL A 182 2.44 0.41 2.47
N ALA A 183 1.63 1.03 3.34
CA ALA A 183 0.51 1.88 2.96
C ALA A 183 0.85 3.35 3.26
N VAL A 184 0.93 4.19 2.23
CA VAL A 184 1.27 5.61 2.35
C VAL A 184 0.22 6.47 1.65
N GLY A 185 -0.36 7.37 2.43
CA GLY A 185 -1.37 8.35 2.03
C GLY A 185 -2.77 8.03 2.56
N PRO A 186 -3.69 9.01 2.51
CA PRO A 186 -4.98 8.89 3.19
C PRO A 186 -5.82 7.76 2.60
N GLN A 187 -6.35 6.91 3.47
CA GLN A 187 -7.16 5.73 3.11
C GLN A 187 -6.48 4.72 2.17
N SER A 188 -5.16 4.79 1.98
CA SER A 188 -4.42 3.76 1.24
C SER A 188 -4.51 2.40 1.95
N VAL A 189 -4.56 1.31 1.19
CA VAL A 189 -4.71 -0.05 1.72
C VAL A 189 -3.66 -0.97 1.11
N ALA A 190 -2.75 -1.48 1.93
CA ALA A 190 -1.79 -2.52 1.56
C ALA A 190 -2.08 -3.77 2.40
N SER A 191 -2.82 -4.72 1.83
CA SER A 191 -3.28 -5.93 2.56
C SER A 191 -2.58 -7.22 2.14
N GLY A 192 -1.88 -7.23 1.00
CA GLY A 192 -1.03 -8.35 0.60
C GLY A 192 0.30 -8.35 1.37
N ASN A 193 0.89 -9.53 1.56
CA ASN A 193 2.23 -9.65 2.13
C ASN A 193 3.27 -9.02 1.18
N GLY A 194 4.17 -8.19 1.71
CA GLY A 194 5.16 -7.44 0.94
C GLY A 194 4.56 -6.40 -0.01
N SER A 195 3.27 -6.08 0.10
CA SER A 195 2.60 -5.18 -0.84
C SER A 195 2.88 -3.71 -0.54
N VAL A 196 2.82 -2.87 -1.57
CA VAL A 196 3.08 -1.44 -1.48
C VAL A 196 1.90 -0.67 -2.09
N ALA A 197 1.21 0.13 -1.29
CA ALA A 197 0.17 1.06 -1.73
C ALA A 197 0.60 2.49 -1.39
N LEU A 198 1.00 3.27 -2.39
CA LEU A 198 1.37 4.68 -2.23
C LEU A 198 0.44 5.58 -3.06
N GLY A 199 -0.37 6.39 -2.39
CA GLY A 199 -1.30 7.29 -3.06
C GLY A 199 -2.37 7.83 -2.12
N GLY A 200 -3.62 7.56 -2.45
CA GLY A 200 -4.76 7.95 -1.65
C GLY A 200 -6.04 7.76 -2.44
N VAL A 201 -7.00 8.61 -2.16
CA VAL A 201 -8.32 8.54 -2.76
C VAL A 201 -8.35 9.26 -4.12
N ALA A 202 -8.90 8.62 -5.13
CA ALA A 202 -9.31 9.26 -6.38
C ALA A 202 -10.84 9.30 -6.48
N ASP A 203 -11.36 10.41 -6.99
CA ASP A 203 -12.75 10.51 -7.41
C ASP A 203 -12.84 9.96 -8.84
N LEU A 204 -13.44 8.77 -8.99
CA LEU A 204 -13.56 8.11 -10.30
C LEU A 204 -14.43 8.93 -11.26
N ILE A 205 -15.43 9.61 -10.72
CA ILE A 205 -16.37 10.44 -11.45
C ILE A 205 -16.44 11.79 -10.74
N PRO A 206 -15.63 12.79 -11.16
CA PRO A 206 -15.51 14.08 -10.49
C PRO A 206 -16.86 14.68 -10.10
N GLY A 207 -17.11 14.80 -8.79
CA GLY A 207 -18.31 15.39 -8.21
C GLY A 207 -19.49 14.43 -8.01
N ALA A 208 -19.37 13.15 -8.37
CA ALA A 208 -20.38 12.13 -8.09
C ALA A 208 -20.16 11.41 -6.75
N GLY A 209 -18.99 11.60 -6.12
CA GLY A 209 -18.67 11.02 -4.81
C GLY A 209 -18.36 9.52 -4.85
N PHE A 210 -17.99 8.99 -6.02
CA PHE A 210 -17.51 7.61 -6.13
C PHE A 210 -15.99 7.60 -5.96
N TYR A 211 -15.58 7.30 -4.73
CA TYR A 211 -14.19 7.31 -4.33
C TYR A 211 -13.59 5.91 -4.38
N ILE A 212 -12.40 5.81 -4.94
CA ILE A 212 -11.56 4.61 -4.86
C ILE A 212 -10.25 4.96 -4.17
N SER A 213 -9.88 4.17 -3.18
CA SER A 213 -8.58 4.28 -2.54
C SER A 213 -7.51 3.58 -3.36
N THR A 214 -6.24 3.91 -3.10
CA THR A 214 -5.12 3.11 -3.59
C THR A 214 -5.10 1.78 -2.83
N GLY A 215 -5.11 0.66 -3.56
CA GLY A 215 -5.18 -0.69 -3.00
C GLY A 215 -4.14 -1.63 -3.59
N ALA A 216 -3.34 -2.26 -2.71
CA ALA A 216 -2.43 -3.36 -3.06
C ALA A 216 -2.77 -4.59 -2.20
N SER A 217 -3.63 -5.46 -2.70
CA SER A 217 -4.14 -6.62 -1.96
C SER A 217 -3.48 -7.95 -2.30
N GLY A 218 -2.80 -8.04 -3.45
CA GLY A 218 -2.03 -9.22 -3.82
C GLY A 218 -0.68 -9.33 -3.10
N GLU A 219 -0.17 -10.55 -2.98
CA GLU A 219 1.19 -10.80 -2.50
C GLU A 219 2.21 -10.11 -3.42
N ASN A 220 3.16 -9.37 -2.84
CA ASN A 220 4.17 -8.57 -3.55
C ASN A 220 3.57 -7.59 -4.59
N ALA A 221 2.30 -7.21 -4.44
CA ALA A 221 1.64 -6.27 -5.33
C ALA A 221 2.10 -4.83 -5.08
N THR A 222 2.19 -4.02 -6.14
CA THR A 222 2.57 -2.60 -6.07
C THR A 222 1.49 -1.73 -6.70
N ALA A 223 0.88 -0.84 -5.93
CA ALA A 223 -0.06 0.18 -6.37
C ALA A 223 0.50 1.59 -6.08
N LEU A 224 0.71 2.38 -7.11
CA LEU A 224 1.28 3.73 -7.04
C LEU A 224 0.42 4.75 -7.77
N GLY A 225 -0.25 5.64 -7.03
CA GLY A 225 -1.12 6.69 -7.57
C GLY A 225 -2.52 6.64 -6.96
N ALA A 226 -3.21 7.77 -6.93
CA ALA A 226 -4.55 7.86 -6.35
C ALA A 226 -5.52 6.91 -7.08
N GLY A 227 -6.19 6.04 -6.31
CA GLY A 227 -7.07 5.01 -6.88
C GLY A 227 -6.37 3.91 -7.70
N ALA A 228 -5.04 3.76 -7.63
CA ALA A 228 -4.36 2.63 -8.27
C ALA A 228 -4.70 1.31 -7.55
N GLN A 229 -5.02 0.27 -8.30
CA GLN A 229 -5.47 -1.03 -7.83
C GLN A 229 -4.54 -2.13 -8.36
N ALA A 230 -3.84 -2.80 -7.45
CA ALA A 230 -3.05 -4.00 -7.71
C ALA A 230 -3.63 -5.13 -6.86
N THR A 231 -4.67 -5.78 -7.38
CA THR A 231 -5.56 -6.61 -6.54
C THR A 231 -5.10 -8.05 -6.38
N ASP A 232 -4.31 -8.54 -7.32
CA ASP A 232 -3.82 -9.93 -7.37
C ASP A 232 -2.30 -10.00 -7.17
N ASP A 233 -1.80 -11.20 -6.91
CA ASP A 233 -0.39 -11.45 -6.63
C ASP A 233 0.50 -10.98 -7.79
N TYR A 234 1.63 -10.38 -7.43
CA TYR A 234 2.64 -9.84 -8.35
C TYR A 234 2.14 -8.72 -9.29
N ALA A 235 0.94 -8.19 -9.08
CA ALA A 235 0.39 -7.10 -9.87
C ALA A 235 1.16 -5.79 -9.66
N THR A 236 1.40 -5.04 -10.72
CA THR A 236 2.01 -3.70 -10.69
C THR A 236 1.08 -2.69 -11.35
N SER A 237 0.60 -1.71 -10.58
CA SER A 237 -0.37 -0.71 -11.01
C SER A 237 0.19 0.68 -10.71
N VAL A 238 0.53 1.46 -11.74
CA VAL A 238 1.21 2.75 -11.61
C VAL A 238 0.49 3.83 -12.43
N GLY A 239 -0.12 4.79 -11.73
CA GLY A 239 -0.91 5.86 -12.32
C GLY A 239 -2.23 6.02 -11.58
N ALA A 240 -2.87 7.18 -11.72
CA ALA A 240 -4.18 7.35 -11.08
C ALA A 240 -5.24 6.49 -11.79
N ILE A 241 -6.09 5.85 -10.98
CA ILE A 241 -7.22 5.02 -11.44
C ILE A 241 -6.73 3.90 -12.37
N THR A 242 -5.68 3.18 -11.97
CA THR A 242 -5.11 2.05 -12.72
C THR A 242 -5.57 0.73 -12.11
N GLU A 243 -5.65 -0.33 -12.91
CA GLU A 243 -5.96 -1.67 -12.40
C GLU A 243 -5.11 -2.74 -13.10
N ALA A 244 -4.46 -3.59 -12.32
CA ALA A 244 -3.66 -4.72 -12.77
C ALA A 244 -4.09 -6.01 -12.05
N GLY A 245 -4.29 -7.08 -12.81
CA GLY A 245 -4.56 -8.44 -12.32
C GLY A 245 -3.29 -9.26 -12.07
N TYR A 246 -3.44 -10.58 -11.92
CA TYR A 246 -2.36 -11.48 -11.53
C TYR A 246 -1.12 -11.39 -12.43
N GLY A 247 0.04 -11.07 -11.84
CA GLY A 247 1.31 -10.89 -12.54
C GLY A 247 1.29 -9.83 -13.65
N ALA A 248 0.24 -9.00 -13.71
CA ALA A 248 0.05 -8.01 -14.75
C ALA A 248 0.70 -6.67 -14.40
N THR A 249 0.94 -5.83 -15.40
CA THR A 249 1.49 -4.49 -15.24
C THR A 249 0.60 -3.47 -15.95
N ALA A 250 0.04 -2.51 -15.22
CA ALA A 250 -0.71 -1.37 -15.75
C ALA A 250 0.04 -0.07 -15.41
N VAL A 251 0.39 0.73 -16.43
CA VAL A 251 1.11 2.00 -16.26
C VAL A 251 0.46 3.10 -17.09
N GLY A 252 -0.01 4.17 -16.43
CA GLY A 252 -0.63 5.34 -17.06
C GLY A 252 -2.03 5.63 -16.52
N TYR A 253 -2.51 6.87 -16.63
CA TYR A 253 -3.86 7.21 -16.17
C TYR A 253 -4.91 6.30 -16.84
N PHE A 254 -5.75 5.63 -16.03
CA PHE A 254 -6.78 4.73 -16.54
C PHE A 254 -6.27 3.51 -17.34
N ALA A 255 -5.02 3.10 -17.15
CA ALA A 255 -4.51 1.86 -17.73
C ALA A 255 -5.14 0.64 -17.05
N TYR A 256 -5.52 -0.36 -17.84
CA TYR A 256 -6.27 -1.54 -17.38
C TYR A 256 -5.67 -2.84 -17.94
N ALA A 257 -5.06 -3.64 -17.07
CA ALA A 257 -4.45 -4.93 -17.41
C ALA A 257 -5.07 -6.08 -16.59
N PRO A 258 -6.32 -6.49 -16.88
CA PRO A 258 -6.98 -7.57 -16.15
C PRO A 258 -6.52 -8.97 -16.57
N GLY A 259 -5.87 -9.12 -17.73
CA GLY A 259 -5.38 -10.41 -18.20
C GLY A 259 -4.20 -10.92 -17.35
N GLU A 260 -4.14 -12.23 -17.13
CA GLU A 260 -3.01 -12.87 -16.44
C GLU A 260 -1.70 -12.54 -17.17
N ASN A 261 -0.69 -12.04 -16.45
CA ASN A 261 0.60 -11.62 -17.02
C ASN A 261 0.50 -10.56 -18.15
N ALA A 262 -0.62 -9.83 -18.23
CA ALA A 262 -0.81 -8.81 -19.25
C ALA A 262 -0.03 -7.51 -18.95
N SER A 263 0.25 -6.71 -19.97
CA SER A 263 0.93 -5.41 -19.82
C SER A 263 0.18 -4.31 -20.55
N ALA A 264 -0.38 -3.33 -19.83
CA ALA A 264 -1.01 -2.14 -20.37
C ALA A 264 -0.14 -0.91 -20.06
N LEU A 265 0.52 -0.35 -21.08
CA LEU A 265 1.50 0.72 -20.95
C LEU A 265 1.06 1.95 -21.76
N GLY A 266 0.38 2.90 -21.10
CA GLY A 266 -0.14 4.11 -21.71
C GLY A 266 -1.45 4.55 -21.06
N ILE A 267 -1.79 5.82 -21.24
CA ILE A 267 -3.09 6.36 -20.80
C ILE A 267 -4.19 5.55 -21.49
N ASN A 268 -5.20 5.12 -20.72
CA ASN A 268 -6.37 4.40 -21.24
C ASN A 268 -6.02 3.12 -22.05
N SER A 269 -4.82 2.55 -21.84
CA SER A 269 -4.42 1.30 -22.49
C SER A 269 -5.14 0.11 -21.84
N TRP A 270 -5.50 -0.90 -22.63
CA TRP A 270 -6.26 -2.05 -22.19
C TRP A 270 -5.63 -3.36 -22.68
N ALA A 271 -5.09 -4.18 -21.77
CA ALA A 271 -4.55 -5.51 -22.06
C ALA A 271 -5.41 -6.61 -21.38
N ALA A 272 -6.41 -7.11 -22.10
CA ALA A 272 -7.42 -8.04 -21.58
C ALA A 272 -7.07 -9.52 -21.77
N GLY A 273 -6.33 -9.86 -22.82
CA GLY A 273 -5.93 -11.24 -23.10
C GLY A 273 -4.84 -11.71 -22.15
N ALA A 274 -4.76 -13.02 -21.89
CA ALA A 274 -3.67 -13.59 -21.11
C ALA A 274 -2.33 -13.38 -21.84
N SER A 275 -1.29 -12.97 -21.11
CA SER A 275 0.04 -12.61 -21.67
C SER A 275 -0.02 -11.54 -22.79
N SER A 276 -1.09 -10.74 -22.85
CA SER A 276 -1.24 -9.70 -23.87
C SER A 276 -0.48 -8.42 -23.52
N VAL A 277 -0.13 -7.63 -24.52
CA VAL A 277 0.62 -6.38 -24.35
C VAL A 277 -0.03 -5.25 -25.14
N ALA A 278 -0.49 -4.20 -24.47
CA ALA A 278 -0.98 -2.97 -25.08
C ALA A 278 -0.01 -1.83 -24.76
N VAL A 279 0.63 -1.24 -25.78
CA VAL A 279 1.56 -0.11 -25.61
C VAL A 279 1.09 1.11 -26.40
N GLY A 280 0.80 2.20 -25.70
CA GLY A 280 0.38 3.49 -26.26
C GLY A 280 -0.99 3.93 -25.76
N ASP A 281 -1.26 5.24 -25.89
CA ASP A 281 -2.55 5.85 -25.55
C ASP A 281 -3.70 5.12 -26.23
N SER A 282 -4.68 4.66 -25.44
CA SER A 282 -5.87 3.96 -25.94
C SER A 282 -5.57 2.72 -26.81
N SER A 283 -4.40 2.10 -26.65
CA SER A 283 -4.10 0.80 -27.28
C SER A 283 -4.88 -0.33 -26.59
N THR A 284 -5.35 -1.31 -27.36
CA THR A 284 -6.22 -2.39 -26.86
C THR A 284 -5.76 -3.75 -27.39
N ALA A 285 -5.36 -4.66 -26.49
CA ALA A 285 -4.97 -6.03 -26.78
C ALA A 285 -5.96 -7.00 -26.11
N LEU A 286 -6.81 -7.66 -26.90
CA LEU A 286 -7.88 -8.56 -26.43
C LEU A 286 -7.56 -10.04 -26.63
N GLY A 287 -6.74 -10.38 -27.62
CA GLY A 287 -6.37 -11.78 -27.89
C GLY A 287 -5.28 -12.28 -26.94
N ASP A 288 -5.26 -13.58 -26.68
CA ASP A 288 -4.23 -14.21 -25.83
C ASP A 288 -2.86 -14.15 -26.52
N GLY A 289 -1.83 -13.74 -25.80
CA GLY A 289 -0.48 -13.51 -26.32
C GLY A 289 -0.40 -12.45 -27.43
N SER A 290 -1.43 -11.60 -27.56
CA SER A 290 -1.46 -10.55 -28.59
C SER A 290 -0.75 -9.28 -28.15
N VAL A 291 -0.28 -8.49 -29.12
CA VAL A 291 0.40 -7.21 -28.89
C VAL A 291 -0.28 -6.11 -29.70
N ALA A 292 -0.78 -5.07 -29.05
CA ALA A 292 -1.23 -3.83 -29.68
C ALA A 292 -0.15 -2.75 -29.51
N LEU A 293 0.55 -2.41 -30.59
CA LEU A 293 1.73 -1.54 -30.57
C LEU A 293 1.47 -0.18 -31.21
N GLY A 294 1.38 0.84 -30.37
CA GLY A 294 1.16 2.24 -30.73
C GLY A 294 -0.24 2.73 -30.34
N ALA A 295 -0.40 4.04 -30.22
CA ALA A 295 -1.67 4.65 -29.80
C ALA A 295 -2.85 4.21 -30.69
N TYR A 296 -4.00 3.92 -30.09
CA TYR A 296 -5.23 3.45 -30.76
C TYR A 296 -5.07 2.13 -31.54
N SER A 297 -4.02 1.35 -31.33
CA SER A 297 -3.88 0.05 -31.99
C SER A 297 -4.80 -0.98 -31.35
N TRP A 298 -5.31 -1.92 -32.15
CA TRP A 298 -6.29 -2.92 -31.75
C TRP A 298 -5.82 -4.32 -32.16
N ALA A 299 -5.59 -5.19 -31.18
CA ALA A 299 -5.17 -6.58 -31.39
C ALA A 299 -6.21 -7.55 -30.80
N SER A 300 -7.13 -8.05 -31.64
CA SER A 300 -8.23 -8.95 -31.21
C SER A 300 -7.99 -10.43 -31.46
N ARG A 301 -6.87 -10.78 -32.11
CA ARG A 301 -6.55 -12.15 -32.49
C ARG A 301 -5.39 -12.68 -31.65
N ASP A 302 -5.51 -13.91 -31.20
CA ASP A 302 -4.49 -14.59 -30.41
C ASP A 302 -3.15 -14.69 -31.17
N GLY A 303 -2.05 -14.49 -30.45
CA GLY A 303 -0.69 -14.60 -30.98
C GLY A 303 -0.34 -13.62 -32.09
N THR A 304 -1.05 -12.49 -32.22
CA THR A 304 -0.79 -11.48 -33.26
C THR A 304 -0.16 -10.21 -32.71
N VAL A 305 0.61 -9.52 -33.56
CA VAL A 305 1.08 -8.15 -33.30
C VAL A 305 0.31 -7.21 -34.24
N SER A 306 -0.54 -6.36 -33.68
CA SER A 306 -1.21 -5.28 -34.40
C SER A 306 -0.46 -3.97 -34.21
N VAL A 307 -0.15 -3.30 -35.32
CA VAL A 307 0.45 -1.96 -35.34
C VAL A 307 -0.58 -0.88 -35.72
N GLY A 308 -1.87 -1.17 -35.61
CA GLY A 308 -2.95 -0.26 -36.00
C GLY A 308 -4.33 -0.82 -35.67
N ASP A 309 -5.34 -0.29 -36.34
CA ASP A 309 -6.73 -0.73 -36.28
C ASP A 309 -7.34 -0.57 -37.67
N VAL A 310 -7.31 -1.64 -38.45
CA VAL A 310 -7.74 -1.63 -39.87
C VAL A 310 -9.24 -1.34 -40.00
N ASP A 311 -10.05 -1.78 -39.04
CA ASP A 311 -11.50 -1.60 -39.05
C ASP A 311 -11.85 -0.12 -38.85
N ASN A 312 -10.98 0.64 -38.19
CA ASN A 312 -11.06 2.09 -38.04
C ASN A 312 -10.13 2.87 -38.99
N GLY A 313 -9.56 2.22 -40.01
CA GLY A 313 -8.73 2.85 -41.04
C GLY A 313 -7.34 3.29 -40.57
N LEU A 314 -6.91 2.87 -39.38
CA LEU A 314 -5.59 3.14 -38.84
C LEU A 314 -4.63 2.02 -39.26
N THR A 315 -3.73 2.32 -40.18
CA THR A 315 -2.61 1.43 -40.51
C THR A 315 -1.29 2.17 -40.38
N ARG A 316 -0.21 1.44 -40.10
CA ARG A 316 1.13 1.99 -40.00
C ARG A 316 2.06 1.25 -40.95
N GLN A 317 2.99 2.00 -41.55
CA GLN A 317 4.12 1.39 -42.22
C GLN A 317 5.12 0.88 -41.18
N ILE A 318 5.69 -0.29 -41.45
CA ILE A 318 6.86 -0.80 -40.73
C ILE A 318 8.07 -0.47 -41.59
N THR A 319 8.90 0.47 -41.14
CA THR A 319 10.05 0.98 -41.90
C THR A 319 11.37 0.42 -41.36
N SER A 320 12.45 0.57 -42.14
CA SER A 320 13.79 0.05 -41.79
C SER A 320 13.85 -1.47 -41.62
N VAL A 321 13.04 -2.20 -42.40
CA VAL A 321 13.00 -3.67 -42.40
C VAL A 321 14.10 -4.22 -43.32
N ALA A 322 15.07 -4.92 -42.73
CA ALA A 322 16.10 -5.64 -43.46
C ALA A 322 15.50 -6.78 -44.31
N ALA A 323 16.24 -7.27 -45.29
CA ALA A 323 15.78 -8.38 -46.12
C ALA A 323 15.70 -9.67 -45.28
N GLY A 324 14.57 -10.37 -45.35
CA GLY A 324 14.38 -11.67 -44.70
C GLY A 324 15.24 -12.77 -45.33
N THR A 325 15.69 -13.71 -44.51
CA THR A 325 16.59 -14.81 -44.89
C THR A 325 16.06 -16.19 -44.53
N GLU A 326 15.18 -16.27 -43.54
CA GLU A 326 14.49 -17.50 -43.14
C GLU A 326 13.01 -17.48 -43.57
N ASP A 327 12.36 -18.64 -43.57
CA ASP A 327 10.97 -18.79 -44.02
C ASP A 327 9.96 -17.98 -43.18
N THR A 328 10.32 -17.62 -41.94
CA THR A 328 9.49 -16.85 -41.00
C THR A 328 9.85 -15.36 -40.91
N ASP A 329 10.78 -14.88 -41.74
CA ASP A 329 11.15 -13.47 -41.76
C ASP A 329 10.14 -12.62 -42.52
N ALA A 330 10.01 -11.34 -42.11
CA ALA A 330 9.25 -10.37 -42.87
C ALA A 330 9.95 -10.04 -44.20
N VAL A 331 9.19 -10.02 -45.30
CA VAL A 331 9.68 -9.60 -46.62
C VAL A 331 9.61 -8.08 -46.74
N ASN A 332 10.72 -7.44 -47.15
CA ASN A 332 10.71 -6.01 -47.45
C ASN A 332 10.36 -5.73 -48.93
N VAL A 333 10.10 -4.46 -49.25
CA VAL A 333 9.68 -4.05 -50.61
C VAL A 333 10.75 -4.35 -51.68
N ALA A 334 12.04 -4.33 -51.33
CA ALA A 334 13.11 -4.64 -52.26
C ALA A 334 13.09 -6.11 -52.70
N GLN A 335 12.96 -7.05 -51.74
CA GLN A 335 12.84 -8.48 -52.04
C GLN A 335 11.60 -8.79 -52.89
N LEU A 336 10.47 -8.15 -52.58
CA LEU A 336 9.26 -8.30 -53.38
C LEU A 336 9.48 -7.85 -54.82
N ASN A 337 10.06 -6.66 -55.03
CA ASN A 337 10.35 -6.14 -56.37
C ASN A 337 11.33 -7.03 -57.16
N ASP A 338 12.36 -7.57 -56.50
CA ASP A 338 13.31 -8.50 -57.12
C ASP A 338 12.64 -9.81 -57.55
N SER A 339 11.74 -10.36 -56.72
CA SER A 339 10.98 -11.58 -57.04
C SER A 339 10.05 -11.40 -58.24
N VAL A 340 9.32 -10.27 -58.31
CA VAL A 340 8.40 -9.95 -59.42
C VAL A 340 9.17 -9.69 -60.72
N THR A 341 10.32 -8.99 -60.63
CA THR A 341 11.20 -8.77 -61.78
C THR A 341 11.84 -10.08 -62.26
N GLY A 342 12.08 -11.03 -61.35
CA GLY A 342 12.48 -12.40 -61.71
C GLY A 342 11.39 -13.16 -62.47
N ALA A 343 10.15 -13.12 -61.97
CA ALA A 343 9.02 -13.87 -62.51
C ALA A 343 8.53 -13.38 -63.88
N THR A 344 8.71 -12.11 -64.21
CA THR A 344 8.22 -11.50 -65.47
C THR A 344 9.21 -11.60 -66.64
N ARG A 345 10.43 -12.10 -66.41
CA ARG A 345 11.49 -12.13 -67.44
C ARG A 345 11.62 -13.45 -68.20
N PHE A 346 11.05 -14.55 -67.73
CA PHE A 346 11.13 -15.84 -68.40
C PHE A 346 9.75 -16.51 -68.44
N PHE A 347 9.12 -16.57 -69.61
CA PHE A 347 8.12 -17.59 -69.90
C PHE A 347 8.87 -18.91 -70.04
N GLN A 348 8.73 -19.83 -69.08
CA GLN A 348 9.25 -21.19 -69.22
C GLN A 348 8.13 -22.08 -69.76
N ALA A 349 8.21 -22.42 -71.05
CA ALA A 349 7.36 -23.44 -71.65
C ALA A 349 8.12 -24.77 -71.57
N ASP A 350 7.79 -25.59 -70.59
CA ASP A 350 8.33 -26.94 -70.47
C ASP A 350 7.63 -27.82 -71.52
N GLY A 351 8.35 -28.20 -72.59
CA GLY A 351 7.88 -29.19 -73.56
C GLY A 351 7.71 -30.58 -72.92
N ALA A 352 7.00 -31.50 -73.58
CA ALA A 352 6.57 -32.78 -73.00
C ALA A 352 7.68 -33.84 -72.80
N ASP A 353 8.97 -33.47 -72.82
CA ASP A 353 10.13 -34.40 -72.77
C ASP A 353 10.04 -35.58 -73.77
N ASP A 354 9.34 -35.39 -74.89
CA ASP A 354 9.06 -36.43 -75.90
C ASP A 354 9.76 -36.21 -77.26
N GLY A 355 10.65 -35.21 -77.32
CA GLY A 355 11.39 -34.84 -78.53
C GLY A 355 10.61 -33.94 -79.51
N SER A 356 9.41 -33.47 -79.14
CA SER A 356 8.68 -32.41 -79.83
C SER A 356 8.71 -31.11 -79.01
N GLU A 357 9.90 -30.56 -78.73
CA GLU A 357 10.13 -29.38 -77.87
C GLU A 357 9.54 -28.06 -78.45
N ASP A 358 8.26 -28.07 -78.81
CA ASP A 358 7.49 -26.97 -79.34
C ASP A 358 6.80 -26.25 -78.18
N ALA A 359 7.39 -25.14 -77.75
CA ALA A 359 6.72 -24.14 -76.93
C ALA A 359 5.74 -23.35 -77.81
N LEU A 360 4.46 -23.76 -77.88
CA LEU A 360 3.44 -22.99 -78.60
C LEU A 360 2.82 -21.93 -77.69
N ALA A 361 3.11 -20.66 -77.98
CA ALA A 361 2.37 -19.54 -77.42
C ALA A 361 1.25 -19.14 -78.41
N ASP A 362 -0.02 -19.19 -77.98
CA ASP A 362 -1.18 -18.80 -78.80
C ASP A 362 -1.99 -17.67 -78.13
N GLY A 363 -2.49 -16.74 -78.95
CA GLY A 363 -3.15 -15.50 -78.55
C GLY A 363 -2.59 -14.27 -79.28
N GLU A 364 -3.42 -13.24 -79.49
CA GLU A 364 -3.13 -12.03 -80.32
C GLU A 364 -1.87 -11.24 -79.89
N HIS A 365 -1.33 -11.50 -78.69
CA HIS A 365 -0.15 -10.85 -78.12
C HIS A 365 0.86 -11.81 -77.47
N SER A 366 0.93 -13.06 -77.94
CA SER A 366 1.90 -14.05 -77.44
C SER A 366 3.33 -13.79 -77.98
N VAL A 367 4.35 -14.01 -77.13
CA VAL A 367 5.78 -14.14 -77.48
C VAL A 367 6.30 -15.46 -76.97
#